data_AF-A0A260BAE6-F1
#
_entry.id   AF-A0A260BAE6-F1
#
_cell.length_a   1.000
_cell.length_b   1.000
_cell.length_c   1.000
_cell.angle_alpha   90.00
_cell.angle_beta   90.00
_cell.angle_gamma   90.00
#
_symmetry.space_group_name_H-M   'P 1'
#
loop_
_entity.id
_entity.type
_entity.pdbx_description
1 polymer ?
#
loop_
_entity_poly.entity_id
_entity_poly.type
_entity_poly.pdbx_seq_one_letter_code
_entity_poly.pdbx_strand_id
1 'polypeptide(L)'
;MEVVVGFVTNESYEGSVESFLSVNEWVSDSEAPYLASLFHIARLLDLKVKAGQALPAGLTMEFRMLFSELRKCKPAETFSDDDGFDDEIANI
;
A
#
# COMPACT_ATOMS: atom_id res chain seq x y z
N MET A 1 -1.40 13.68 -19.13
CA MET A 1 -0.50 13.99 -18.00
C MET A 1 0.55 12.90 -17.98
N GLU A 2 1.83 13.25 -18.08
CA GLU A 2 2.91 12.29 -17.81
C GLU A 2 2.86 11.94 -16.32
N VAL A 3 2.64 10.67 -15.99
CA VAL A 3 2.85 10.18 -14.63
C VAL A 3 4.35 9.99 -14.47
N VAL A 4 5.01 10.98 -13.88
CA VAL A 4 6.41 10.85 -13.49
C VAL A 4 6.45 9.86 -12.32
N VAL A 5 6.82 8.61 -12.62
CA VAL A 5 7.05 7.58 -11.60
C VAL A 5 8.38 7.90 -10.91
N GLY A 6 8.32 8.79 -9.91
CA GLY A 6 9.43 9.04 -9.00
C GLY A 6 9.44 7.99 -7.88
N PHE A 7 10.59 7.34 -7.64
CA PHE A 7 10.75 6.52 -6.45
C PHE A 7 10.82 7.42 -5.22
N VAL A 8 9.86 7.27 -4.29
CA VAL A 8 9.90 8.02 -3.03
C VAL A 8 10.87 7.31 -2.08
N THR A 9 12.05 7.90 -1.91
CA THR A 9 13.02 7.45 -0.91
C THR A 9 12.74 8.19 0.40
N ASN A 10 12.76 7.48 1.54
CA ASN A 10 12.60 8.04 2.89
C ASN A 10 11.15 8.38 3.31
N GLU A 11 10.16 7.67 2.75
CA GLU A 11 8.76 7.77 3.16
C GLU A 11 8.46 6.88 4.38
N SER A 12 7.50 7.30 5.21
CA SER A 12 6.92 6.45 6.25
C SER A 12 5.90 5.48 5.65
N TYR A 13 5.65 4.34 6.29
CA TYR A 13 4.60 3.42 5.85
C TYR A 13 3.24 4.11 5.80
N GLU A 14 2.92 4.95 6.80
CA GLU A 14 1.69 5.76 6.82
C GLU A 14 1.64 6.71 5.61
N GLY A 15 2.76 7.35 5.28
CA GLY A 15 2.89 8.23 4.12
C GLY A 15 2.71 7.50 2.79
N SER A 16 3.24 6.29 2.65
CA SER A 16 3.06 5.48 1.43
C SER A 16 1.60 5.12 1.18
N VAL A 17 0.80 4.95 2.24
CA VAL A 17 -0.65 4.74 2.12
C VAL A 17 -1.33 6.04 1.66
N GLU A 18 -1.00 7.19 2.25
CA GLU A 18 -1.55 8.49 1.85
C GLU A 18 -1.22 8.82 0.38
N SER A 19 0.04 8.60 -0.02
CA SER A 19 0.51 8.78 -1.40
C SER A 19 -0.26 7.88 -2.37
N PHE A 20 -0.48 6.61 -2.02
CA PHE A 20 -1.32 5.70 -2.81
C PHE A 20 -2.74 6.23 -2.96
N LEU A 21 -3.38 6.65 -1.87
CA LEU A 21 -4.77 7.16 -1.90
C LEU A 21 -4.89 8.45 -2.73
N SER A 22 -3.87 9.31 -2.72
CA SER A 22 -3.90 10.57 -3.46
C SER A 22 -4.01 10.43 -4.98
N VAL A 23 -3.64 9.26 -5.52
CA VAL A 23 -3.68 8.96 -6.96
C VAL A 23 -4.68 7.85 -7.33
N ASN A 24 -5.35 7.26 -6.34
CA ASN A 24 -6.32 6.19 -6.53
C ASN A 24 -7.72 6.64 -6.11
N GLU A 25 -8.34 7.49 -6.94
CA GLU A 25 -9.69 8.06 -6.72
C GLU A 25 -10.81 7.01 -6.64
N TRP A 26 -10.53 5.77 -7.06
CA TRP A 26 -11.49 4.66 -6.94
C TRP A 26 -11.66 4.17 -5.50
N VAL A 27 -10.72 4.48 -4.60
CA VAL A 27 -10.84 4.13 -3.19
C VAL A 27 -11.82 5.08 -2.52
N SER A 28 -12.84 4.52 -1.87
CA SER A 28 -13.92 5.28 -1.25
C SER A 28 -14.22 4.78 0.16
N ASP A 29 -15.31 5.27 0.76
CA ASP A 29 -15.75 4.86 2.09
C ASP A 29 -16.11 3.35 2.16
N SER A 30 -16.36 2.66 1.03
CA SER A 30 -16.59 1.21 1.03
C SER A 30 -15.36 0.40 1.43
N GLU A 31 -14.15 0.94 1.25
CA GLU A 31 -12.89 0.30 1.61
C GLU A 31 -12.41 0.70 3.02
N ALA A 32 -13.19 1.49 3.77
CA ALA A 32 -12.82 2.00 5.09
C ALA A 32 -12.29 0.93 6.08
N PRO A 33 -12.83 -0.31 6.15
CA PRO A 33 -12.28 -1.35 7.03
C PRO A 33 -10.84 -1.76 6.64
N TYR A 34 -10.55 -1.85 5.35
CA TYR A 34 -9.21 -2.16 4.85
C TYR A 34 -8.26 -1.00 5.13
N LEU A 35 -8.69 0.24 4.87
CA LEU A 35 -7.89 1.43 5.12
C LEU A 35 -7.56 1.59 6.60
N ALA A 36 -8.54 1.41 7.49
CA ALA A 36 -8.32 1.49 8.93
C ALA A 36 -7.27 0.47 9.40
N SER A 37 -7.35 -0.76 8.90
CA SER A 37 -6.41 -1.83 9.22
C SER A 37 -5.02 -1.53 8.64
N LEU A 38 -4.96 -1.04 7.41
CA LEU A 38 -3.73 -0.69 6.71
C LEU A 38 -3.00 0.46 7.42
N PHE A 39 -3.70 1.54 7.78
CA PHE A 39 -3.16 2.66 8.55
C PHE A 39 -2.70 2.23 9.95
N HIS A 40 -3.43 1.33 10.61
CA HIS A 40 -3.03 0.81 11.91
C HIS A 40 -1.67 0.10 11.83
N ILE A 41 -1.52 -0.81 10.87
CA ILE A 41 -0.28 -1.58 10.68
C ILE A 41 0.87 -0.68 10.21
N ALA A 42 0.60 0.23 9.27
CA ALA A 42 1.55 1.22 8.79
C ALA A 42 2.16 2.01 9.96
N ARG A 43 1.31 2.48 10.87
CA ARG A 43 1.74 3.23 12.04
C ARG A 43 2.56 2.39 13.02
N LEU A 44 2.23 1.11 13.20
CA LEU A 44 3.04 0.20 14.00
C LEU A 44 4.43 -0.02 13.38
N LEU A 45 4.52 -0.21 12.07
CA LEU A 45 5.78 -0.33 11.35
C LEU A 45 6.62 0.94 11.47
N ASP A 46 6.02 2.11 11.32
CA ASP A 46 6.70 3.40 11.49
C ASP A 46 7.28 3.58 12.89
N LEU A 47 6.57 3.14 13.93
CA LEU A 47 7.09 3.13 15.29
C LEU A 47 8.31 2.21 15.43
N LYS A 48 8.33 1.05 14.75
CA LYS A 48 9.49 0.15 14.74
C LYS A 48 10.69 0.78 14.04
N VAL A 49 10.48 1.39 12.87
CA VAL A 49 11.52 2.11 12.13
C VAL A 49 12.10 3.24 12.97
N LYS A 50 11.25 4.09 13.54
CA LYS A 50 11.67 5.23 14.39
C LYS A 50 12.45 4.77 15.63
N ALA A 51 12.11 3.60 16.18
CA ALA A 51 12.84 3.01 17.31
C ALA A 51 14.13 2.28 16.91
N GLY A 52 14.51 2.24 15.62
CA GLY A 52 15.66 1.50 15.12
C GLY A 52 15.53 -0.02 15.31
N GLN A 53 14.30 -0.52 15.43
CA GLN A 53 14.02 -1.93 15.66
C GLN A 53 13.91 -2.70 14.34
N ALA A 54 14.27 -3.97 14.35
CA ALA A 54 13.98 -4.87 13.25
C ALA A 54 12.47 -4.96 13.00
N LEU A 55 12.08 -4.97 11.73
CA LEU A 55 10.67 -5.07 11.34
C LEU A 55 10.16 -6.51 11.56
N PRO A 56 9.06 -6.70 12.30
CA PRO A 56 8.48 -8.02 12.49
C PRO A 56 7.95 -8.58 11.17
N ALA A 57 8.41 -9.77 10.76
CA ALA A 57 8.00 -10.39 9.50
C ALA A 57 6.47 -10.53 9.37
N GLY A 58 5.78 -10.91 10.46
CA GLY A 58 4.32 -11.01 10.47
C GLY A 58 3.64 -9.68 10.18
N LEU A 59 4.13 -8.58 10.77
CA LEU A 59 3.56 -7.24 10.58
C LEU A 59 3.81 -6.72 9.16
N THR A 60 5.01 -6.96 8.61
CA THR A 60 5.31 -6.61 7.21
C THR A 60 4.50 -7.45 6.21
N MET A 61 4.24 -8.72 6.52
CA MET A 61 3.41 -9.59 5.68
C MET A 61 1.95 -9.16 5.71
N GLU A 62 1.42 -8.85 6.89
CA GLU A 62 0.06 -8.35 7.06
C GLU A 62 -0.16 -7.02 6.32
N PHE A 63 0.81 -6.11 6.38
CA PHE A 63 0.79 -4.88 5.58
C PHE A 63 0.67 -5.17 4.07
N ARG A 64 1.52 -6.06 3.55
CA ARG A 64 1.48 -6.46 2.12
C ARG A 64 0.15 -7.10 1.75
N MET A 65 -0.36 -8.02 2.58
CA MET A 65 -1.63 -8.70 2.32
C MET A 65 -2.81 -7.72 2.29
N LEU A 66 -2.91 -6.81 3.25
CA LEU A 66 -3.97 -5.79 3.25
C LEU A 66 -3.91 -4.89 2.02
N PHE A 67 -2.70 -4.52 1.59
CA PHE A 67 -2.53 -3.72 0.38
C PHE A 67 -2.96 -4.49 -0.87
N SER A 68 -2.61 -5.78 -0.98
CA SER A 68 -3.07 -6.66 -2.05
C SER A 68 -4.59 -6.85 -2.05
N GLU A 69 -5.21 -7.04 -0.88
CA GLU A 69 -6.66 -7.16 -0.77
C GLU A 69 -7.37 -5.86 -1.17
N LEU A 70 -6.87 -4.71 -0.72
CA LEU A 70 -7.39 -3.40 -1.15
C LEU A 70 -7.34 -3.27 -2.68
N ARG A 71 -6.21 -3.61 -3.31
CA ARG A 71 -6.08 -3.54 -4.77
C ARG A 71 -7.09 -4.39 -5.53
N LYS A 72 -7.53 -5.52 -4.99
CA LYS A 72 -8.56 -6.36 -5.62
C LYS A 72 -9.93 -5.69 -5.70
N CYS A 73 -10.16 -4.64 -4.90
CA CYS A 73 -11.37 -3.82 -4.96
C CYS A 73 -11.37 -2.81 -6.12
N LYS A 74 -10.24 -2.63 -6.84
CA LYS A 74 -10.15 -1.72 -7.99
C LYS A 74 -11.21 -2.09 -9.04
N PRO A 75 -12.07 -1.16 -9.51
CA PRO A 75 -13.10 -1.45 -10.51
C PRO A 75 -12.52 -1.91 -11.86
N ALA A 76 -13.17 -2.91 -12.47
CA ALA A 76 -12.76 -3.52 -13.74
C ALA A 76 -12.56 -2.52 -14.91
N GLU A 77 -13.30 -1.42 -14.92
CA GLU A 77 -13.21 -0.39 -15.98
C GLU A 77 -11.92 0.44 -15.94
N THR A 78 -11.10 0.29 -14.88
CA THR A 78 -9.75 0.90 -14.76
C THR A 78 -8.61 -0.10 -14.95
N PHE A 79 -8.90 -1.33 -15.40
CA PHE A 79 -7.88 -2.28 -15.85
C PHE A 79 -7.47 -1.91 -17.28
N SER A 80 -6.46 -1.04 -17.41
CA SER A 80 -5.56 -1.21 -18.55
C SER A 80 -4.77 -2.48 -18.31
N ASP A 81 -4.74 -3.35 -19.30
CA ASP A 81 -4.36 -4.76 -19.27
C ASP A 81 -2.85 -5.05 -19.01
N ASP A 82 -2.12 -4.20 -18.28
CA ASP A 82 -0.68 -4.38 -18.03
C ASP A 82 -0.19 -3.70 -16.74
N ASP A 83 -0.76 -4.10 -15.60
CA ASP A 83 -0.20 -3.73 -14.29
C ASP A 83 0.66 -4.91 -13.79
N GLY A 84 1.83 -5.15 -14.40
CA GLY A 84 2.81 -6.23 -14.05
C GLY A 84 3.33 -6.24 -12.60
N PHE A 85 2.68 -5.52 -11.71
CA PHE A 85 2.89 -5.47 -10.27
C PHE A 85 2.51 -6.78 -9.56
N ASP A 86 1.47 -7.49 -10.03
CA ASP A 86 1.06 -8.76 -9.40
C ASP A 86 2.13 -9.86 -9.61
N ASP A 87 2.85 -9.82 -10.74
CA ASP A 87 3.97 -10.74 -11.03
C ASP A 87 5.25 -10.39 -10.25
N GLU A 88 5.48 -9.11 -9.93
CA GLU A 88 6.63 -8.68 -9.12
C GLU A 88 6.46 -9.04 -7.64
N ILE A 89 5.24 -9.01 -7.08
CA ILE A 89 5.01 -9.40 -5.69
C ILE A 89 5.07 -10.92 -5.50
N ALA A 90 4.67 -11.71 -6.49
CA ALA A 90 4.75 -13.18 -6.42
C ALA A 90 6.19 -13.73 -6.42
N ASN A 91 7.16 -12.92 -6.85
CA ASN A 91 8.58 -13.31 -6.97
C ASN A 91 9.50 -12.76 -5.86
N ILE A 92 8.93 -12.24 -4.76
CA ILE A 92 9.67 -11.84 -3.53
C ILE A 92 9.42 -12.87 -2.43
#